data_AF-A0AAU5NN49-F1
#
_entry.id   AF-A0AAU5NN49-F1
#
_cell.length_a   1.000
_cell.length_b   1.000
_cell.length_c   1.000
_cell.angle_alpha   90.00
_cell.angle_beta   90.00
_cell.angle_gamma   90.00
#
_symmetry.space_group_name_H-M   'P 1'
#
loop_
_entity.id
_entity.type
_entity.pdbx_description
1 polymer ?
#
loop_
_entity_poly.entity_id
_entity_poly.type
_entity_poly.pdbx_seq_one_letter_code
_entity_poly.pdbx_strand_id
1 'polypeptide(L)'
;MWSRFHARVRAAFPSQLIVGPSIAGQPNSSNTWWTTYLNYVKANNVAPDIYSWHDEPGDPVTDVGRANSTLSAAGLTNTRPYEINEYATASMQSPGGGAWFIGRLERAGADGLRGNWASGTHLHDYEAALLTKNSAGQYLPLGEWFMYRYYGQQTGNIVNLIPGTGTDGLATKDNTAKNAKVLLGSSGNTGNVTVNLIGLNTTSVVESGKVRAVVQRIPYNGGAAVAGPTTVADTTLTVSNNAASVSLPWTNAKDGYTVTLLPPSNATISTVAVSQNSGQCLDDTNLSTANGTQYQQYYCEGGYQQMLDLKPVSGKTDTYTVVNELSGKCLDVSQASTADDAAVTQYTCNGAADQQFTLNPVTALGNSQDYQLVAVHSGKCVDVSNVSTTARAQIHQWTCDPASALATKKNQIWRLLGKS
;
A
#
# COMPACT_ATOMS: atom_id res chain seq x y z
N MET A 1 -4.46 10.76 40.44
CA MET A 1 -4.07 11.65 39.33
C MET A 1 -5.22 11.81 38.35
N TRP A 2 -5.74 10.70 37.80
CA TRP A 2 -6.86 10.65 36.84
C TRP A 2 -8.05 11.56 37.17
N SER A 3 -8.66 11.45 38.36
CA SER A 3 -9.83 12.27 38.73
C SER A 3 -9.57 13.79 38.70
N ARG A 4 -8.36 14.21 39.09
CA ARG A 4 -7.94 15.63 39.02
C ARG A 4 -7.78 16.09 37.58
N PHE A 5 -7.22 15.23 36.72
CA PHE A 5 -7.13 15.49 35.27
C PHE A 5 -8.52 15.58 34.65
N HIS A 6 -9.36 14.57 34.87
CA HIS A 6 -10.72 14.52 34.33
C HIS A 6 -11.52 15.78 34.71
N ALA A 7 -11.54 16.16 35.99
CA ALA A 7 -12.23 17.36 36.44
C ALA A 7 -11.70 18.65 35.76
N ARG A 8 -10.39 18.78 35.58
CA ARG A 8 -9.78 19.93 34.91
C ARG A 8 -10.12 19.98 33.42
N VAL A 9 -10.04 18.85 32.72
CA VAL A 9 -10.38 18.78 31.29
C VAL A 9 -11.86 19.07 31.07
N ARG A 10 -12.75 18.49 31.88
CA ARG A 10 -14.19 18.78 31.78
C ARG A 10 -14.52 20.25 32.06
N ALA A 11 -13.78 20.90 32.95
CA ALA A 11 -13.98 22.33 33.23
C ALA A 11 -13.45 23.23 32.11
N ALA A 12 -12.26 22.94 31.56
CA ALA A 12 -11.63 23.78 30.55
C ALA A 12 -12.10 23.50 29.12
N PHE A 13 -12.42 22.23 28.83
CA PHE A 13 -12.71 21.71 27.49
C PHE A 13 -13.92 20.75 27.55
N PRO A 14 -15.13 21.27 27.85
CA PRO A 14 -16.30 20.44 28.13
C PRO A 14 -16.74 19.54 26.97
N SER A 15 -16.37 19.89 25.73
CA SER A 15 -16.69 19.13 24.52
C SER A 15 -15.58 18.19 24.06
N GLN A 16 -14.39 18.22 24.68
CA GLN A 16 -13.28 17.37 24.26
C GLN A 16 -13.39 15.98 24.87
N LEU A 17 -13.10 14.98 24.04
CA LEU A 17 -13.11 13.58 24.48
C LEU A 17 -11.91 13.32 25.39
N ILE A 18 -12.17 12.54 26.45
CA ILE A 18 -11.15 12.02 27.34
C ILE A 18 -10.90 10.56 26.98
N VAL A 19 -9.68 10.27 26.56
CA VAL A 19 -9.20 8.92 26.28
C VAL A 19 -8.39 8.42 27.48
N GLY A 20 -8.58 7.17 27.86
CA GLY A 20 -7.70 6.52 28.83
C GLY A 20 -8.17 5.14 29.24
N PRO A 21 -7.39 4.42 30.05
CA PRO A 21 -6.20 4.91 30.75
C PRO A 21 -4.88 4.77 29.99
N SER A 22 -4.88 4.24 28.76
CA SER A 22 -3.68 3.94 27.98
C SER A 22 -2.71 3.04 28.74
N ILE A 23 -3.24 1.94 29.29
CA ILE A 23 -2.44 0.97 30.04
C ILE A 23 -1.59 0.13 29.09
N ALA A 24 -0.31 -0.05 29.44
CA ALA A 24 0.62 -0.98 28.81
C ALA A 24 0.29 -2.46 29.18
N GLY A 25 -0.92 -2.91 28.87
CA GLY A 25 -1.38 -4.27 29.16
C GLY A 25 -2.86 -4.50 28.84
N GLN A 26 -3.20 -5.78 28.63
CA GLN A 26 -4.52 -6.21 28.15
C GLN A 26 -5.64 -5.92 29.17
N PRO A 27 -6.85 -5.54 28.72
CA PRO A 27 -8.00 -5.17 29.55
C PRO A 27 -8.81 -6.38 30.04
N ASN A 28 -8.13 -7.35 30.66
CA ASN A 28 -8.75 -8.61 31.11
C ASN A 28 -9.01 -8.67 32.63
N SER A 29 -9.82 -9.63 33.06
CA SER A 29 -10.23 -9.79 34.47
C SER A 29 -9.09 -10.12 35.42
N SER A 30 -8.00 -10.71 34.93
CA SER A 30 -6.82 -11.04 35.72
C SER A 30 -5.86 -9.85 35.87
N ASN A 31 -6.02 -8.80 35.07
CA ASN A 31 -5.29 -7.55 35.21
C ASN A 31 -5.88 -6.75 36.38
N THR A 32 -5.23 -6.84 37.54
CA THR A 32 -5.68 -6.19 38.78
C THR A 32 -5.64 -4.67 38.70
N TRP A 33 -4.72 -4.11 37.92
CA TRP A 33 -4.67 -2.66 37.69
C TRP A 33 -5.91 -2.20 36.92
N TRP A 34 -6.24 -2.89 35.82
CA TRP A 34 -7.40 -2.59 34.98
C TRP A 34 -8.72 -2.67 35.77
N THR A 35 -8.94 -3.77 36.49
CA THR A 35 -10.17 -3.94 37.28
C THR A 35 -10.28 -2.94 38.43
N THR A 36 -9.17 -2.60 39.08
CA THR A 36 -9.12 -1.53 40.09
C THR A 36 -9.45 -0.17 39.48
N TYR A 37 -8.92 0.13 38.29
CA TYR A 37 -9.23 1.35 37.55
C TYR A 37 -10.72 1.45 37.21
N LEU A 38 -11.33 0.38 36.69
CA LEU A 38 -12.76 0.36 36.37
C LEU A 38 -13.63 0.65 37.60
N ASN A 39 -13.35 -0.01 38.72
CA ASN A 39 -14.05 0.24 39.98
C ASN A 39 -13.88 1.69 40.45
N TYR A 40 -12.66 2.24 40.32
CA TYR A 40 -12.36 3.62 40.70
C TYR A 40 -13.14 4.63 39.85
N VAL A 41 -13.12 4.51 38.51
CA VAL A 41 -13.80 5.48 37.64
C VAL A 41 -15.31 5.42 37.79
N LYS A 42 -15.87 4.23 38.06
CA LYS A 42 -17.28 4.06 38.39
C LYS A 42 -17.64 4.77 39.70
N ALA A 43 -16.90 4.48 40.77
CA ALA A 43 -17.17 5.02 42.10
C ALA A 43 -17.04 6.56 42.16
N ASN A 44 -16.21 7.14 41.30
CA ASN A 44 -15.92 8.58 41.30
C ASN A 44 -16.59 9.34 40.14
N ASN A 45 -17.39 8.67 39.30
CA ASN A 45 -18.03 9.25 38.11
C ASN A 45 -17.03 9.99 37.18
N VAL A 46 -15.91 9.32 36.88
CA VAL A 46 -14.82 9.85 36.03
C VAL A 46 -14.39 8.85 34.97
N ALA A 47 -15.35 8.11 34.40
CA ALA A 47 -15.07 7.23 33.26
C ALA A 47 -14.59 8.06 32.05
N PRO A 48 -13.62 7.56 31.26
CA PRO A 48 -13.25 8.18 30.00
C PRO A 48 -14.40 8.09 28.99
N ASP A 49 -14.36 8.95 27.97
CA ASP A 49 -15.26 8.82 26.82
C ASP A 49 -14.86 7.68 25.88
N ILE A 50 -13.55 7.36 25.85
CA ILE A 50 -12.97 6.28 25.07
C ILE A 50 -12.00 5.49 25.96
N TYR A 51 -12.20 4.19 26.05
CA TYR A 51 -11.28 3.31 26.77
C TYR A 51 -10.09 2.93 25.88
N SER A 52 -8.89 2.97 26.46
CA SER A 52 -7.65 2.70 25.73
C SER A 52 -6.64 1.80 26.46
N TRP A 53 -5.87 1.05 25.70
CA TRP A 53 -4.80 0.15 26.16
C TRP A 53 -3.82 -0.17 25.02
N HIS A 54 -2.76 -0.92 25.34
CA HIS A 54 -1.78 -1.39 24.38
C HIS A 54 -1.90 -2.90 24.12
N ASP A 55 -1.75 -3.32 22.86
CA ASP A 55 -1.70 -4.73 22.42
C ASP A 55 -0.27 -5.13 22.00
N GLU A 56 0.60 -5.29 23.01
CA GLU A 56 2.07 -5.42 22.85
C GLU A 56 2.74 -6.51 23.72
N PRO A 57 2.47 -7.81 23.51
CA PRO A 57 1.61 -8.37 22.49
C PRO A 57 0.15 -8.43 22.95
N GLY A 58 -0.76 -8.32 22.00
CA GLY A 58 -2.19 -8.48 22.22
C GLY A 58 -2.88 -8.85 20.92
N ASP A 59 -4.17 -9.08 21.03
CA ASP A 59 -5.03 -9.41 19.92
C ASP A 59 -6.26 -8.52 19.98
N PRO A 60 -6.41 -7.57 19.03
CA PRO A 60 -7.48 -6.58 19.08
C PRO A 60 -8.88 -7.18 19.24
N VAL A 61 -9.19 -8.29 18.56
CA VAL A 61 -10.51 -8.92 18.62
C VAL A 61 -10.74 -9.53 20.00
N THR A 62 -9.72 -10.25 20.50
CA THR A 62 -9.78 -10.91 21.81
C THR A 62 -9.84 -9.89 22.94
N ASP A 63 -9.04 -8.84 22.86
CA ASP A 63 -8.87 -7.83 23.90
C ASP A 63 -10.03 -6.83 23.93
N VAL A 64 -10.64 -6.48 22.79
CA VAL A 64 -11.94 -5.78 22.77
C VAL A 64 -13.04 -6.63 23.43
N GLY A 65 -13.07 -7.95 23.17
CA GLY A 65 -14.01 -8.87 23.84
C GLY A 65 -13.83 -8.89 25.36
N ARG A 66 -12.58 -8.85 25.83
CA ARG A 66 -12.23 -8.77 27.26
C ARG A 66 -12.60 -7.41 27.87
N ALA A 67 -12.35 -6.32 27.16
CA ALA A 67 -12.76 -4.97 27.57
C ALA A 67 -14.29 -4.89 27.75
N ASN A 68 -15.06 -5.36 26.76
CA ASN A 68 -16.52 -5.42 26.84
C ASN A 68 -16.99 -6.21 28.07
N SER A 69 -16.40 -7.39 28.31
CA SER A 69 -16.76 -8.26 29.43
C SER A 69 -16.46 -7.60 30.78
N THR A 70 -15.29 -6.99 30.94
CA THR A 70 -14.86 -6.36 32.19
C THR A 70 -15.60 -5.05 32.48
N LEU A 71 -15.91 -4.24 31.45
CA LEU A 71 -16.75 -3.04 31.59
C LEU A 71 -18.17 -3.39 32.02
N SER A 72 -18.78 -4.39 31.37
CA SER A 72 -20.11 -4.89 31.73
C SER A 72 -20.15 -5.36 33.19
N ALA A 73 -19.15 -6.15 33.62
CA ALA A 73 -19.03 -6.60 35.01
C ALA A 73 -18.87 -5.45 36.02
N ALA A 74 -18.23 -4.35 35.63
CA ALA A 74 -18.08 -3.14 36.43
C ALA A 74 -19.29 -2.18 36.36
N GLY A 75 -20.32 -2.51 35.58
CA GLY A 75 -21.49 -1.64 35.37
C GLY A 75 -21.13 -0.35 34.61
N LEU A 76 -20.18 -0.44 33.68
CA LEU A 76 -19.71 0.63 32.81
C LEU A 76 -20.06 0.32 31.35
N THR A 77 -20.18 1.35 30.54
CA THR A 77 -20.49 1.26 29.12
C THR A 77 -19.48 2.06 28.32
N ASN A 78 -19.14 1.56 27.12
CA ASN A 78 -18.42 2.32 26.12
C ASN A 78 -19.33 2.47 24.88
N THR A 79 -19.42 3.68 24.33
CA THR A 79 -20.28 3.99 23.18
C THR A 79 -19.49 4.40 21.94
N ARG A 80 -18.16 4.34 22.01
CA ARG A 80 -17.25 4.71 20.92
C ARG A 80 -16.33 3.53 20.61
N PRO A 81 -15.73 3.47 19.41
CA PRO A 81 -14.61 2.59 19.15
C PRO A 81 -13.57 2.68 20.27
N TYR A 82 -13.01 1.55 20.67
CA TYR A 82 -11.88 1.52 21.60
C TYR A 82 -10.64 2.08 20.93
N GLU A 83 -9.71 2.64 21.70
CA GLU A 83 -8.43 3.12 21.18
C GLU A 83 -7.30 2.20 21.65
N ILE A 84 -6.81 1.36 20.75
CA ILE A 84 -5.62 0.54 20.96
C ILE A 84 -4.43 1.39 20.51
N ASN A 85 -3.95 2.24 21.42
CA ASN A 85 -3.05 3.34 21.06
C ASN A 85 -1.57 2.98 20.99
N GLU A 86 -1.21 1.75 21.32
CA GLU A 86 0.00 1.13 20.80
C GLU A 86 -0.30 -0.35 20.52
N TYR A 87 -0.08 -0.80 19.29
CA TYR A 87 -0.13 -2.22 18.93
C TYR A 87 1.14 -2.66 18.20
N ALA A 88 1.35 -3.97 18.20
CA ALA A 88 2.51 -4.66 17.64
C ALA A 88 3.81 -4.35 18.40
N THR A 89 4.35 -5.38 19.04
CA THR A 89 5.75 -5.36 19.49
C THR A 89 6.70 -5.16 18.30
N ALA A 90 7.91 -4.67 18.54
CA ALA A 90 8.92 -4.46 17.49
C ALA A 90 9.14 -5.70 16.60
N SER A 91 9.05 -6.91 17.17
CA SER A 91 9.22 -8.14 16.38
C SER A 91 8.02 -8.44 15.46
N MET A 92 6.83 -7.92 15.76
CA MET A 92 5.62 -8.10 14.96
C MET A 92 5.48 -7.05 13.85
N GLN A 93 6.33 -6.03 13.85
CA GLN A 93 6.33 -4.95 12.86
C GLN A 93 6.95 -5.39 11.54
N SER A 94 6.11 -5.87 10.63
CA SER A 94 6.46 -6.28 9.27
C SER A 94 5.23 -6.18 8.37
N PRO A 95 5.35 -6.25 7.04
CA PRO A 95 4.18 -6.28 6.15
C PRO A 95 3.14 -7.33 6.56
N GLY A 96 3.59 -8.55 6.90
CA GLY A 96 2.72 -9.63 7.37
C GLY A 96 2.06 -9.34 8.72
N GLY A 97 2.79 -8.81 9.70
CA GLY A 97 2.22 -8.49 10.99
C GLY A 97 1.29 -7.28 10.95
N GLY A 98 1.64 -6.23 10.19
CA GLY A 98 0.82 -5.05 9.98
C GLY A 98 -0.53 -5.41 9.37
N ALA A 99 -0.56 -6.21 8.29
CA ALA A 99 -1.81 -6.66 7.70
C ALA A 99 -2.65 -7.54 8.64
N TRP A 100 -2.00 -8.35 9.48
CA TRP A 100 -2.69 -9.13 10.51
C TRP A 100 -3.38 -8.22 11.54
N PHE A 101 -2.69 -7.18 12.03
CA PHE A 101 -3.28 -6.22 12.97
C PHE A 101 -4.39 -5.39 12.32
N ILE A 102 -4.20 -4.88 11.09
CA ILE A 102 -5.22 -4.11 10.36
C ILE A 102 -6.53 -4.90 10.29
N GLY A 103 -6.48 -6.16 9.83
CA GLY A 103 -7.67 -7.00 9.72
C GLY A 103 -8.41 -7.21 11.05
N ARG A 104 -7.65 -7.29 12.14
CA ARG A 104 -8.20 -7.53 13.49
C ARG A 104 -8.73 -6.27 14.15
N LEU A 105 -8.08 -5.13 13.95
CA LEU A 105 -8.58 -3.82 14.39
C LEU A 105 -9.92 -3.50 13.73
N GLU A 106 -9.99 -3.69 12.41
CA GLU A 106 -11.23 -3.51 11.63
C GLU A 106 -12.34 -4.45 12.11
N ARG A 107 -12.03 -5.74 12.31
CA ARG A 107 -12.99 -6.71 12.83
C ARG A 107 -13.44 -6.39 14.26
N ALA A 108 -12.57 -5.83 15.07
CA ALA A 108 -12.87 -5.44 16.44
C ALA A 108 -13.64 -4.11 16.52
N GLY A 109 -13.67 -3.31 15.43
CA GLY A 109 -14.23 -1.97 15.43
C GLY A 109 -13.47 -1.03 16.38
N ALA A 110 -12.14 -1.16 16.40
CA ALA A 110 -11.25 -0.38 17.27
C ALA A 110 -10.28 0.47 16.43
N ASP A 111 -10.02 1.68 16.92
CA ASP A 111 -8.98 2.54 16.38
C ASP A 111 -7.63 2.04 16.87
N GLY A 112 -6.66 1.91 15.96
CA GLY A 112 -5.33 1.41 16.28
C GLY A 112 -4.24 2.41 15.94
N LEU A 113 -3.30 2.63 16.86
CA LEU A 113 -2.06 3.33 16.58
C LEU A 113 -0.89 2.37 16.72
N ARG A 114 -0.05 2.32 15.68
CA ARG A 114 1.09 1.39 15.63
C ARG A 114 2.15 1.82 16.65
N GLY A 115 2.62 0.89 17.47
CA GLY A 115 3.63 1.17 18.51
C GLY A 115 4.91 1.74 17.90
N ASN A 116 5.53 2.70 18.60
CA ASN A 116 6.77 3.34 18.15
C ASN A 116 7.92 2.97 19.09
N TRP A 117 8.71 1.98 18.69
CA TRP A 117 9.81 1.43 19.50
C TRP A 117 11.14 2.17 19.31
N ALA A 118 11.15 3.29 18.58
CA ALA A 118 12.35 4.11 18.43
C ALA A 118 12.65 4.90 19.72
N SER A 119 13.84 5.47 19.80
CA SER A 119 14.27 6.30 20.93
C SER A 119 15.00 7.56 20.47
N GLY A 120 15.08 8.56 21.34
CA GLY A 120 15.72 9.85 21.04
C GLY A 120 15.06 10.53 19.85
N THR A 121 15.88 11.10 18.95
CA THR A 121 15.38 11.81 17.76
C THR A 121 14.66 10.88 16.78
N HIS A 122 14.99 9.59 16.76
CA HIS A 122 14.36 8.62 15.85
C HIS A 122 12.87 8.39 16.16
N LEU A 123 12.42 8.72 17.38
CA LEU A 123 11.01 8.66 17.76
C LEU A 123 10.12 9.50 16.84
N HIS A 124 10.66 10.58 16.28
CA HIS A 124 9.92 11.53 15.45
C HIS A 124 10.32 11.51 13.97
N ASP A 125 11.14 10.54 13.55
CA ASP A 125 11.80 10.59 12.24
C ASP A 125 11.22 9.58 11.24
N TYR A 126 10.95 8.35 11.68
CA TYR A 126 10.74 7.21 10.77
C TYR A 126 9.28 6.77 10.61
N GLU A 127 8.32 7.60 11.00
CA GLU A 127 6.89 7.28 10.96
C GLU A 127 6.63 5.91 11.63
N ALA A 128 7.05 5.81 12.90
CA ALA A 128 7.07 4.57 13.67
C ALA A 128 7.83 3.40 13.01
N ALA A 129 8.85 3.63 12.18
CA ALA A 129 9.55 2.59 11.41
C ALA A 129 8.73 2.01 10.24
N LEU A 130 7.91 2.85 9.60
CA LEU A 130 7.45 2.63 8.22
C LEU A 130 8.46 3.15 7.19
N LEU A 131 9.34 4.08 7.59
CA LEU A 131 10.37 4.67 6.75
C LEU A 131 11.78 4.41 7.31
N THR A 132 12.79 4.54 6.47
CA THR A 132 14.21 4.61 6.86
C THR A 132 14.90 5.72 6.08
N LYS A 133 16.18 6.01 6.38
CA LYS A 133 16.99 6.95 5.61
C LYS A 133 18.20 6.27 4.97
N ASN A 134 18.54 6.71 3.76
CA ASN A 134 19.86 6.41 3.21
C ASN A 134 20.93 7.35 3.81
N SER A 135 22.19 7.16 3.42
CA SER A 135 23.32 7.99 3.88
C SER A 135 23.23 9.47 3.50
N ALA A 136 22.38 9.82 2.53
CA ALA A 136 22.08 11.20 2.14
C ALA A 136 20.93 11.81 2.96
N GLY A 137 20.37 11.08 3.93
CA GLY A 137 19.28 11.55 4.78
C GLY A 137 17.89 11.49 4.13
N GLN A 138 17.76 10.84 2.98
CA GLN A 138 16.51 10.75 2.24
C GLN A 138 15.65 9.58 2.75
N TYR A 139 14.36 9.84 2.96
CA TYR A 139 13.40 8.81 3.36
C TYR A 139 13.15 7.77 2.26
N LEU A 140 13.09 6.51 2.67
CA LEU A 140 12.80 5.35 1.84
C LEU A 140 11.75 4.45 2.52
N PRO A 141 10.78 3.91 1.79
CA PRO A 141 9.72 3.10 2.35
C PRO A 141 10.21 1.68 2.72
N LEU A 142 9.78 1.20 3.89
CA LEU A 142 9.86 -0.23 4.24
C LEU A 142 8.66 -0.97 3.65
N GLY A 143 8.70 -2.31 3.63
CA GLY A 143 7.60 -3.09 3.09
C GLY A 143 6.25 -2.80 3.74
N GLU A 144 6.23 -2.58 5.06
CA GLU A 144 4.97 -2.33 5.77
C GLU A 144 4.32 -1.00 5.35
N TRP A 145 5.11 -0.01 4.91
CA TRP A 145 4.58 1.23 4.35
C TRP A 145 3.66 0.98 3.14
N PHE A 146 4.07 0.08 2.24
CA PHE A 146 3.25 -0.31 1.09
C PHE A 146 1.99 -1.08 1.51
N MET A 147 2.02 -1.75 2.67
CA MET A 147 0.85 -2.41 3.23
C MET A 147 -0.20 -1.39 3.69
N TYR A 148 0.20 -0.37 4.46
CA TYR A 148 -0.69 0.74 4.84
C TYR A 148 -1.19 1.52 3.62
N ARG A 149 -0.34 1.68 2.60
CA ARG A 149 -0.78 2.30 1.36
C ARG A 149 -1.87 1.49 0.67
N TYR A 150 -1.71 0.18 0.51
CA TYR A 150 -2.74 -0.67 -0.08
C TYR A 150 -4.05 -0.60 0.72
N TYR A 151 -3.95 -0.69 2.06
CA TYR A 151 -5.08 -0.52 2.97
C TYR A 151 -5.79 0.84 2.77
N GLY A 152 -5.05 1.94 2.76
CA GLY A 152 -5.60 3.29 2.54
C GLY A 152 -6.22 3.51 1.16
N GLN A 153 -5.92 2.66 0.17
CA GLN A 153 -6.53 2.67 -1.16
C GLN A 153 -7.76 1.75 -1.26
N GLN A 154 -8.15 1.06 -0.20
CA GLN A 154 -9.36 0.23 -0.20
C GLN A 154 -10.60 1.13 -0.01
N THR A 155 -11.53 1.02 -0.94
CA THR A 155 -12.80 1.75 -0.94
C THR A 155 -13.98 0.79 -0.98
N GLY A 156 -15.20 1.34 -0.96
CA GLY A 156 -16.44 0.58 -0.99
C GLY A 156 -16.80 0.00 0.37
N ASN A 157 -17.20 -1.26 0.39
CA ASN A 157 -17.69 -1.93 1.61
C ASN A 157 -16.68 -2.98 2.07
N ILE A 158 -16.39 -2.98 3.37
CA ILE A 158 -15.72 -4.12 4.02
C ILE A 158 -16.61 -5.36 3.86
N VAL A 159 -15.99 -6.49 3.51
CA VAL A 159 -16.66 -7.79 3.42
C VAL A 159 -16.14 -8.73 4.51
N ASN A 160 -16.96 -9.71 4.87
CA ASN A 160 -16.57 -10.69 5.87
C ASN A 160 -15.33 -11.48 5.41
N LEU A 161 -14.30 -11.49 6.24
CA LEU A 161 -13.11 -12.30 6.08
C LEU A 161 -13.01 -13.30 7.23
N ILE A 162 -13.01 -14.59 6.88
CA ILE A 162 -12.78 -15.67 7.83
C ILE A 162 -11.27 -15.94 7.86
N PRO A 163 -10.58 -15.68 8.98
CA PRO A 163 -9.13 -15.88 9.06
C PRO A 163 -8.77 -17.36 9.00
N GLY A 164 -7.59 -17.65 8.46
CA GLY A 164 -6.98 -18.97 8.58
C GLY A 164 -6.20 -19.10 9.88
N THR A 165 -5.65 -20.28 10.15
CA THR A 165 -4.67 -20.45 11.23
C THR A 165 -3.53 -19.46 11.00
N GLY A 166 -3.26 -18.58 11.96
CA GLY A 166 -2.19 -17.56 11.97
C GLY A 166 -2.12 -16.63 10.74
N THR A 167 -3.20 -16.54 9.97
CA THR A 167 -3.33 -15.64 8.80
C THR A 167 -4.62 -14.85 8.92
N ASP A 168 -4.52 -13.57 8.68
CA ASP A 168 -5.64 -12.65 8.86
C ASP A 168 -5.50 -11.48 7.87
N GLY A 169 -6.50 -10.61 7.81
CA GLY A 169 -6.49 -9.50 6.86
C GLY A 169 -7.81 -8.77 6.76
N LEU A 170 -7.90 -7.93 5.74
CA LEU A 170 -9.08 -7.14 5.40
C LEU A 170 -9.46 -7.38 3.94
N ALA A 171 -10.76 -7.47 3.68
CA ALA A 171 -11.28 -7.52 2.32
C ALA A 171 -12.32 -6.42 2.11
N THR A 172 -12.30 -5.78 0.96
CA THR A 172 -13.30 -4.80 0.53
C THR A 172 -13.79 -5.10 -0.88
N LYS A 173 -15.02 -4.66 -1.18
CA LYS A 173 -15.54 -4.61 -2.54
C LYS A 173 -16.06 -3.22 -2.88
N ASP A 174 -15.67 -2.72 -4.04
CA ASP A 174 -16.13 -1.47 -4.61
C ASP A 174 -16.68 -1.71 -6.02
N ASN A 175 -18.01 -1.77 -6.11
CA ASN A 175 -18.69 -2.00 -7.37
C ASN A 175 -18.65 -0.76 -8.30
N THR A 176 -18.42 0.44 -7.74
CA THR A 176 -18.27 1.68 -8.51
C THR A 176 -16.90 1.73 -9.15
N ALA A 177 -15.85 1.45 -8.38
CA ALA A 177 -14.46 1.37 -8.86
C ALA A 177 -14.15 0.05 -9.60
N LYS A 178 -15.14 -0.85 -9.69
CA LYS A 178 -15.04 -2.18 -10.29
C LYS A 178 -13.83 -2.98 -9.82
N ASN A 179 -13.63 -3.03 -8.50
CA ASN A 179 -12.60 -3.85 -7.91
C ASN A 179 -13.06 -4.48 -6.59
N ALA A 180 -12.40 -5.56 -6.21
CA ALA A 180 -12.39 -6.05 -4.84
C ALA A 180 -10.94 -6.25 -4.42
N LYS A 181 -10.61 -5.88 -3.19
CA LYS A 181 -9.24 -5.86 -2.68
C LYS A 181 -9.18 -6.71 -1.43
N VAL A 182 -8.12 -7.51 -1.32
CA VAL A 182 -7.84 -8.33 -0.14
C VAL A 182 -6.41 -8.02 0.28
N LEU A 183 -6.25 -7.61 1.53
CA LEU A 183 -4.98 -7.38 2.20
C LEU A 183 -4.78 -8.52 3.19
N LEU A 184 -3.64 -9.20 3.15
CA LEU A 184 -3.39 -10.41 3.92
C LEU A 184 -2.05 -10.35 4.64
N GLY A 185 -2.10 -10.72 5.91
CA GLY A 185 -0.98 -10.82 6.82
C GLY A 185 -0.86 -12.20 7.46
N SER A 186 0.32 -12.45 8.02
CA SER A 186 0.66 -13.69 8.71
C SER A 186 1.35 -13.35 10.03
N SER A 187 0.96 -14.07 11.08
CA SER A 187 1.55 -13.96 12.42
C SER A 187 2.59 -15.06 12.66
N GLY A 188 3.40 -15.42 11.65
CA GLY A 188 4.46 -16.42 11.77
C GLY A 188 4.32 -17.66 10.87
N ASN A 189 3.32 -17.73 10.02
CA ASN A 189 3.09 -18.87 9.12
C ASN A 189 3.79 -18.70 7.76
N THR A 190 4.29 -19.80 7.24
CA THR A 190 4.78 -19.98 5.86
C THR A 190 4.03 -21.11 5.17
N GLY A 191 4.18 -21.22 3.85
CA GLY A 191 3.53 -22.24 3.02
C GLY A 191 2.45 -21.66 2.11
N ASN A 192 1.72 -22.53 1.41
CA ASN A 192 0.67 -22.09 0.50
C ASN A 192 -0.59 -21.72 1.28
N VAL A 193 -1.05 -20.48 1.12
CA VAL A 193 -2.31 -20.00 1.70
C VAL A 193 -3.34 -19.88 0.57
N THR A 194 -4.44 -20.61 0.69
CA THR A 194 -5.55 -20.51 -0.26
C THR A 194 -6.55 -19.44 0.21
N VAL A 195 -6.76 -18.43 -0.63
CA VAL A 195 -7.82 -17.45 -0.45
C VAL A 195 -9.06 -17.94 -1.19
N ASN A 196 -10.09 -18.32 -0.45
CA ASN A 196 -11.38 -18.72 -1.01
C ASN A 196 -12.27 -17.49 -1.18
N LEU A 197 -12.60 -17.18 -2.42
CA LEU A 197 -13.42 -16.03 -2.80
C LEU A 197 -14.85 -16.52 -3.03
N ILE A 198 -15.78 -16.12 -2.17
CA ILE A 198 -17.17 -16.61 -2.16
C ILE A 198 -18.13 -15.42 -2.33
N GLY A 199 -19.23 -15.62 -3.05
CA GLY A 199 -20.24 -14.58 -3.27
C GLY A 199 -19.83 -13.57 -4.34
N LEU A 200 -19.04 -14.00 -5.33
CA LEU A 200 -18.55 -13.15 -6.41
C LEU A 200 -19.66 -12.56 -7.28
N ASN A 201 -20.85 -13.17 -7.30
CA ASN A 201 -22.05 -12.60 -7.95
C ASN A 201 -22.53 -11.29 -7.31
N THR A 202 -22.06 -10.94 -6.12
CA THR A 202 -22.38 -9.67 -5.45
C THR A 202 -21.37 -8.55 -5.75
N THR A 203 -20.43 -8.82 -6.65
CA THR A 203 -19.35 -7.93 -7.07
C THR A 203 -19.51 -7.56 -8.54
N SER A 204 -18.93 -6.43 -8.96
CA SER A 204 -18.86 -6.04 -10.37
C SER A 204 -17.58 -6.50 -11.08
N VAL A 205 -16.80 -7.41 -10.47
CA VAL A 205 -15.50 -7.86 -11.00
C VAL A 205 -15.63 -9.12 -11.87
N VAL A 206 -16.80 -9.72 -11.94
CA VAL A 206 -17.05 -10.92 -12.76
C VAL A 206 -17.59 -10.52 -14.12
N GLU A 207 -16.96 -11.00 -15.19
CA GLU A 207 -17.46 -10.87 -16.56
C GLU A 207 -17.43 -12.25 -17.24
N SER A 208 -18.53 -12.63 -17.89
CA SER A 208 -18.62 -13.90 -18.64
C SER A 208 -18.15 -15.13 -17.83
N GLY A 209 -18.51 -15.18 -16.54
CA GLY A 209 -18.14 -16.28 -15.64
C GLY A 209 -16.65 -16.31 -15.25
N LYS A 210 -15.92 -15.21 -15.40
CA LYS A 210 -14.49 -15.11 -15.09
C LYS A 210 -14.17 -13.86 -14.27
N VAL A 211 -13.07 -13.89 -13.53
CA VAL A 211 -12.52 -12.76 -12.77
C VAL A 211 -11.00 -12.75 -12.91
N ARG A 212 -10.37 -11.58 -13.08
CA ARG A 212 -8.92 -11.44 -13.05
C ARG A 212 -8.46 -11.23 -11.61
N ALA A 213 -7.48 -11.99 -11.16
CA ALA A 213 -6.86 -11.86 -9.84
C ALA A 213 -5.38 -11.52 -9.99
N VAL A 214 -5.01 -10.33 -9.51
CA VAL A 214 -3.62 -9.87 -9.42
C VAL A 214 -3.16 -10.07 -7.99
N VAL A 215 -2.12 -10.89 -7.80
CA VAL A 215 -1.51 -11.18 -6.52
C VAL A 215 -0.17 -10.48 -6.44
N GLN A 216 0.01 -9.66 -5.42
CA GLN A 216 1.29 -9.03 -5.15
C GLN A 216 1.82 -9.45 -3.79
N ARG A 217 3.12 -9.73 -3.76
CA ARG A 217 3.90 -9.92 -2.55
C ARG A 217 4.46 -8.57 -2.12
N ILE A 218 4.32 -8.23 -0.84
CA ILE A 218 4.96 -7.09 -0.21
C ILE A 218 6.11 -7.62 0.67
N PRO A 219 7.37 -7.46 0.21
CA PRO A 219 8.51 -8.13 0.84
C PRO A 219 8.88 -7.48 2.18
N TYR A 220 9.26 -8.31 3.15
CA TYR A 220 10.00 -7.89 4.33
C TYR A 220 11.51 -8.01 4.08
N ASN A 221 12.24 -6.90 4.24
CA ASN A 221 13.67 -6.83 3.98
C ASN A 221 14.47 -6.54 5.27
N GLY A 222 14.11 -7.18 6.39
CA GLY A 222 14.88 -7.05 7.64
C GLY A 222 14.92 -5.63 8.22
N GLY A 223 13.89 -4.81 7.97
CA GLY A 223 13.86 -3.40 8.37
C GLY A 223 14.60 -2.44 7.42
N ALA A 224 15.13 -2.94 6.29
CA ALA A 224 15.66 -2.11 5.23
C ALA A 224 14.56 -1.70 4.23
N ALA A 225 14.87 -0.68 3.42
CA ALA A 225 14.00 -0.20 2.36
C ALA A 225 13.66 -1.30 1.35
N VAL A 226 12.48 -1.17 0.73
CA VAL A 226 12.06 -2.00 -0.40
C VAL A 226 11.59 -1.12 -1.54
N ALA A 227 11.76 -1.58 -2.78
CA ALA A 227 11.36 -0.83 -3.96
C ALA A 227 9.83 -0.77 -4.15
N GLY A 228 9.10 -1.74 -3.61
CA GLY A 228 7.64 -1.82 -3.67
C GLY A 228 7.11 -3.25 -3.72
N PRO A 229 5.78 -3.42 -3.88
CA PRO A 229 5.16 -4.71 -4.12
C PRO A 229 5.64 -5.35 -5.42
N THR A 230 5.70 -6.68 -5.45
CA THR A 230 6.04 -7.46 -6.64
C THR A 230 4.87 -8.36 -7.02
N THR A 231 4.41 -8.29 -8.27
CA THR A 231 3.37 -9.19 -8.79
C THR A 231 3.93 -10.60 -8.92
N VAL A 232 3.29 -11.54 -8.24
CA VAL A 232 3.66 -12.96 -8.23
C VAL A 232 2.67 -13.84 -9.00
N ALA A 233 1.46 -13.33 -9.25
CA ALA A 233 0.49 -13.95 -10.16
C ALA A 233 -0.44 -12.88 -10.73
N ASP A 234 -0.79 -13.04 -12.00
CA ASP A 234 -1.85 -12.28 -12.67
C ASP A 234 -2.63 -13.27 -13.54
N THR A 235 -3.79 -13.69 -13.03
CA THR A 235 -4.49 -14.85 -13.58
C THR A 235 -5.96 -14.57 -13.77
N THR A 236 -6.53 -15.05 -14.88
CA THR A 236 -7.98 -15.07 -15.05
C THR A 236 -8.53 -16.38 -14.51
N LEU A 237 -9.32 -16.29 -13.44
CA LEU A 237 -9.96 -17.41 -12.78
C LEU A 237 -11.34 -17.67 -13.37
N THR A 238 -11.70 -18.94 -13.50
CA THR A 238 -13.09 -19.35 -13.76
C THR A 238 -13.90 -19.24 -12.47
N VAL A 239 -15.07 -18.63 -12.55
CA VAL A 239 -16.02 -18.53 -11.45
C VAL A 239 -17.04 -19.67 -11.56
N SER A 240 -17.09 -20.52 -10.55
CA SER A 240 -18.00 -21.66 -10.45
C SER A 240 -18.79 -21.57 -9.15
N ASN A 241 -20.11 -21.72 -9.21
CA ASN A 241 -20.99 -21.58 -8.03
C ASN A 241 -20.75 -20.27 -7.25
N ASN A 242 -20.56 -19.16 -7.99
CA ASN A 242 -20.25 -17.83 -7.44
C ASN A 242 -18.96 -17.78 -6.59
N ALA A 243 -18.02 -18.69 -6.84
CA ALA A 243 -16.76 -18.76 -6.11
C ALA A 243 -15.56 -18.99 -7.03
N ALA A 244 -14.39 -18.60 -6.54
CA ALA A 244 -13.07 -18.88 -7.11
C ALA A 244 -12.04 -19.00 -5.98
N SER A 245 -10.82 -19.41 -6.29
CA SER A 245 -9.74 -19.44 -5.30
C SER A 245 -8.40 -19.00 -5.90
N VAL A 246 -7.57 -18.44 -5.05
CA VAL A 246 -6.20 -18.02 -5.37
C VAL A 246 -5.26 -18.63 -4.34
N SER A 247 -4.13 -19.16 -4.80
CA SER A 247 -3.07 -19.66 -3.92
C SER A 247 -1.96 -18.62 -3.79
N LEU A 248 -1.54 -18.34 -2.56
CA LEU A 248 -0.48 -17.40 -2.23
C LEU A 248 0.76 -18.16 -1.77
N PRO A 249 1.91 -18.00 -2.44
CA PRO A 249 3.14 -18.71 -2.09
C PRO A 249 3.86 -17.99 -0.94
N TRP A 250 3.45 -18.25 0.31
CA TRP A 250 4.00 -17.55 1.48
C TRP A 250 5.39 -18.09 1.85
N THR A 251 6.43 -17.58 1.17
CA THR A 251 7.82 -18.03 1.35
C THR A 251 8.49 -17.48 2.62
N ASN A 252 8.09 -16.30 3.08
CA ASN A 252 8.59 -15.69 4.32
C ASN A 252 7.42 -15.19 5.17
N ALA A 253 7.35 -15.65 6.42
CA ALA A 253 6.28 -15.33 7.36
C ALA A 253 6.13 -13.82 7.67
N LYS A 254 7.16 -13.02 7.39
CA LYS A 254 7.14 -11.57 7.59
C LYS A 254 6.63 -10.79 6.38
N ASP A 255 6.58 -11.40 5.21
CA ASP A 255 5.96 -10.80 4.03
C ASP A 255 4.46 -10.68 4.24
N GLY A 256 3.85 -9.78 3.47
CA GLY A 256 2.40 -9.71 3.34
C GLY A 256 2.01 -9.83 1.88
N TYR A 257 0.71 -10.04 1.64
CA TYR A 257 0.18 -10.26 0.31
C TYR A 257 -1.05 -9.41 0.08
N THR A 258 -1.25 -9.03 -1.18
CA THR A 258 -2.46 -8.39 -1.64
C THR A 258 -3.06 -9.20 -2.79
N VAL A 259 -4.39 -9.25 -2.85
CA VAL A 259 -5.15 -9.82 -3.96
C VAL A 259 -6.12 -8.77 -4.44
N THR A 260 -5.92 -8.29 -5.66
CA THR A 260 -6.84 -7.36 -6.31
C THR A 260 -7.62 -8.11 -7.39
N LEU A 261 -8.93 -8.18 -7.21
CA LEU A 261 -9.87 -8.73 -8.18
C LEU A 261 -10.39 -7.63 -9.07
N LEU A 262 -10.36 -7.88 -10.38
CA LEU A 262 -10.77 -6.97 -11.42
C LEU A 262 -11.60 -7.70 -12.47
N PRO A 263 -12.48 -6.99 -13.20
CA PRO A 263 -13.05 -7.49 -14.45
C PRO A 263 -11.95 -8.05 -15.36
N PRO A 264 -12.13 -9.21 -16.00
CA PRO A 264 -11.17 -9.74 -16.98
C PRO A 264 -10.85 -8.78 -18.12
N SER A 265 -11.80 -7.92 -18.50
CA SER A 265 -11.55 -6.86 -19.50
C SER A 265 -10.66 -5.73 -18.98
N ASN A 266 -10.53 -5.55 -17.67
CA ASN A 266 -9.62 -4.57 -17.08
C ASN A 266 -8.19 -5.14 -17.08
N ALA A 267 -7.42 -4.70 -18.05
CA ALA A 267 -6.00 -5.05 -18.20
C ALA A 267 -5.06 -3.90 -17.75
N THR A 268 -5.56 -2.98 -16.91
CA THR A 268 -4.70 -1.95 -16.29
C THR A 268 -3.66 -2.61 -15.38
N ILE A 269 -2.44 -2.09 -15.40
CA ILE A 269 -1.32 -2.53 -14.55
C ILE A 269 -0.77 -1.30 -13.82
N SER A 270 -0.85 -1.28 -12.49
CA SER A 270 -0.23 -0.23 -11.67
C SER A 270 1.20 -0.63 -11.34
N THR A 271 2.15 0.29 -11.56
CA THR A 271 3.59 0.02 -11.50
C THR A 271 4.39 1.23 -11.05
N VAL A 272 5.66 1.00 -10.78
CA VAL A 272 6.69 2.03 -10.67
C VAL A 272 7.73 1.73 -11.74
N ALA A 273 8.16 2.73 -12.50
CA ALA A 273 9.18 2.59 -13.53
C ALA A 273 10.56 2.99 -12.97
N VAL A 274 11.47 2.03 -12.83
CA VAL A 274 12.81 2.25 -12.28
C VAL A 274 13.86 2.24 -13.39
N SER A 275 14.57 3.35 -13.58
CA SER A 275 15.70 3.45 -14.51
C SER A 275 16.81 2.49 -14.12
N GLN A 276 17.22 1.61 -15.04
CA GLN A 276 18.30 0.65 -14.79
C GLN A 276 19.70 1.26 -14.88
N ASN A 277 19.80 2.55 -15.22
CA ASN A 277 21.05 3.30 -15.14
C ASN A 277 21.35 3.80 -13.73
N SER A 278 20.32 4.27 -13.03
CA SER A 278 20.45 5.01 -11.77
C SER A 278 19.81 4.32 -10.57
N GLY A 279 18.89 3.38 -10.79
CA GLY A 279 18.02 2.82 -9.76
C GLY A 279 16.94 3.79 -9.26
N GLN A 280 16.75 4.92 -9.96
CA GLN A 280 15.77 5.94 -9.62
C GLN A 280 14.48 5.77 -10.42
N CYS A 281 13.40 6.33 -9.91
CA CYS A 281 12.06 6.19 -10.43
C CYS A 281 11.71 7.30 -11.42
N LEU A 282 10.88 6.98 -12.41
CA LEU A 282 10.19 7.97 -13.24
C LEU A 282 9.26 8.77 -12.34
N ASP A 283 9.52 10.06 -12.21
CA ASP A 283 8.96 10.91 -11.17
C ASP A 283 8.34 12.15 -11.80
N ASP A 284 7.08 12.41 -11.47
CA ASP A 284 6.48 13.69 -11.79
C ASP A 284 7.01 14.79 -10.85
N THR A 285 7.64 15.79 -11.47
CA THR A 285 8.48 16.76 -10.77
C THR A 285 7.70 17.55 -9.73
N ASN A 286 8.17 17.48 -8.47
CA ASN A 286 7.64 18.25 -7.33
C ASN A 286 6.15 18.01 -7.03
N LEU A 287 5.65 16.77 -7.21
CA LEU A 287 4.25 16.42 -6.93
C LEU A 287 3.25 17.27 -7.74
N SER A 288 3.63 17.64 -8.97
CA SER A 288 2.83 18.55 -9.78
C SER A 288 1.55 17.87 -10.27
N THR A 289 0.52 18.67 -10.48
CA THR A 289 -0.67 18.25 -11.21
C THR A 289 -0.92 19.16 -12.40
N ALA A 290 0.07 19.94 -12.84
CA ALA A 290 -0.05 20.87 -13.96
C ALA A 290 0.25 20.19 -15.31
N ASN A 291 -0.42 20.63 -16.37
CA ASN A 291 -0.07 20.18 -17.73
C ASN A 291 1.30 20.74 -18.13
N GLY A 292 2.07 19.95 -18.86
CA GLY A 292 3.38 20.33 -19.38
C GLY A 292 4.51 20.26 -18.35
N THR A 293 4.25 19.78 -17.12
CA THR A 293 5.35 19.47 -16.18
C THR A 293 6.18 18.34 -16.76
N GLN A 294 7.48 18.59 -16.97
CA GLN A 294 8.43 17.60 -17.44
C GLN A 294 8.72 16.58 -16.33
N TYR A 295 8.75 15.31 -16.71
CA TYR A 295 9.18 14.24 -15.82
C TYR A 295 10.68 14.34 -15.54
N GLN A 296 11.08 13.87 -14.37
CA GLN A 296 12.47 13.69 -13.99
C GLN A 296 12.71 12.24 -13.55
N GLN A 297 13.97 11.84 -13.40
CA GLN A 297 14.29 10.72 -12.52
C GLN A 297 14.46 11.25 -11.09
N TYR A 298 13.88 10.56 -10.12
CA TYR A 298 14.09 10.88 -8.71
C TYR A 298 14.14 9.60 -7.88
N TYR A 299 14.71 9.68 -6.68
CA TYR A 299 14.79 8.53 -5.81
C TYR A 299 13.41 7.90 -5.57
N CYS A 300 13.36 6.57 -5.56
CA CYS A 300 12.13 5.83 -5.33
C CYS A 300 11.66 5.98 -3.89
N GLU A 301 10.67 6.83 -3.66
CA GLU A 301 10.16 7.21 -2.34
C GLU A 301 8.75 6.66 -2.07
N GLY A 302 8.15 6.00 -3.07
CA GLY A 302 6.84 5.34 -2.94
C GLY A 302 5.65 6.28 -3.10
N GLY A 303 5.87 7.58 -3.31
CA GLY A 303 4.81 8.58 -3.49
C GLY A 303 3.94 8.34 -4.73
N TYR A 304 2.72 8.90 -4.73
CA TYR A 304 1.76 8.76 -5.85
C TYR A 304 2.27 9.35 -7.16
N GLN A 305 3.18 10.31 -7.12
CA GLN A 305 3.78 10.91 -8.32
C GLN A 305 4.70 9.96 -9.07
N GLN A 306 5.11 8.84 -8.46
CA GLN A 306 5.96 7.80 -9.05
C GLN A 306 5.17 6.54 -9.43
N MET A 307 3.86 6.50 -9.13
CA MET A 307 2.99 5.38 -9.45
C MET A 307 2.28 5.62 -10.78
N LEU A 308 2.31 4.60 -11.63
CA LEU A 308 1.92 4.67 -13.02
C LEU A 308 0.93 3.55 -13.35
N ASP A 309 -0.25 3.91 -13.82
CA ASP A 309 -1.24 3.02 -14.39
C ASP A 309 -1.02 2.87 -15.89
N LEU A 310 -0.60 1.67 -16.32
CA LEU A 310 -0.50 1.30 -17.72
C LEU A 310 -1.87 0.81 -18.21
N LYS A 311 -2.55 1.64 -18.99
CA LYS A 311 -3.87 1.33 -19.58
C LYS A 311 -3.68 0.87 -21.02
N PRO A 312 -4.02 -0.39 -21.38
CA PRO A 312 -3.83 -0.89 -22.74
C PRO A 312 -4.59 -0.07 -23.77
N VAL A 313 -3.95 0.18 -24.92
CA VAL A 313 -4.59 0.81 -26.07
C VAL A 313 -5.29 -0.26 -26.89
N SER A 314 -6.61 -0.12 -27.07
CA SER A 314 -7.42 -1.11 -27.79
C SER A 314 -6.90 -1.34 -29.21
N GLY A 315 -6.78 -2.61 -29.60
CA GLY A 315 -6.32 -3.03 -30.93
C GLY A 315 -4.81 -2.90 -31.16
N LYS A 316 -4.01 -2.51 -30.15
CA LYS A 316 -2.55 -2.41 -30.27
C LYS A 316 -1.84 -3.30 -29.23
N THR A 317 -1.06 -4.25 -29.72
CA THR A 317 -0.26 -5.14 -28.87
C THR A 317 0.79 -4.34 -28.11
N ASP A 318 0.98 -4.65 -26.82
CA ASP A 318 1.98 -4.07 -25.92
C ASP A 318 2.04 -2.54 -25.91
N THR A 319 0.95 -1.88 -26.27
CA THR A 319 0.86 -0.42 -26.32
C THR A 319 -0.07 0.06 -25.21
N TYR A 320 0.40 1.06 -24.46
CA TYR A 320 -0.30 1.56 -23.28
C TYR A 320 -0.31 3.08 -23.28
N THR A 321 -1.39 3.62 -22.73
CA THR A 321 -1.37 4.96 -22.17
C THR A 321 -0.85 4.85 -20.74
N VAL A 322 0.19 5.63 -20.40
CA VAL A 322 0.81 5.62 -19.06
C VAL A 322 0.22 6.77 -18.25
N VAL A 323 -0.56 6.47 -17.21
CA VAL A 323 -1.29 7.47 -16.41
C VAL A 323 -0.67 7.59 -15.03
N ASN A 324 -0.36 8.80 -14.59
CA ASN A 324 0.14 9.05 -13.24
C ASN A 324 -0.98 8.95 -12.20
N GLU A 325 -0.77 8.22 -11.11
CA GLU A 325 -1.79 8.05 -10.07
C GLU A 325 -2.07 9.32 -9.26
N LEU A 326 -1.09 10.23 -9.10
CA LEU A 326 -1.30 11.49 -8.39
C LEU A 326 -2.18 12.45 -9.18
N SER A 327 -1.84 12.69 -10.45
CA SER A 327 -2.49 13.73 -11.25
C SER A 327 -3.62 13.23 -12.14
N GLY A 328 -3.71 11.91 -12.38
CA GLY A 328 -4.64 11.31 -13.34
C GLY A 328 -4.31 11.65 -14.80
N LYS A 329 -3.12 12.20 -15.07
CA LYS A 329 -2.68 12.65 -16.39
C LYS A 329 -1.75 11.66 -17.06
N CYS A 330 -1.65 11.78 -18.38
CA CYS A 330 -0.90 10.87 -19.21
C CYS A 330 0.54 11.34 -19.39
N LEU A 331 1.48 10.40 -19.43
CA LEU A 331 2.80 10.61 -20.00
C LEU A 331 2.63 11.06 -21.46
N ASP A 332 3.35 12.11 -21.86
CA ASP A 332 3.10 12.85 -23.10
C ASP A 332 4.43 13.36 -23.67
N VAL A 333 4.68 13.16 -24.96
CA VAL A 333 5.81 13.81 -25.64
C VAL A 333 5.36 15.19 -26.13
N SER A 334 5.98 16.23 -25.56
CA SER A 334 5.58 17.62 -25.77
C SER A 334 5.40 17.98 -27.24
N GLN A 335 4.20 18.48 -27.56
CA GLN A 335 3.79 18.93 -28.89
C GLN A 335 3.87 17.85 -29.99
N ALA A 336 3.76 16.56 -29.63
CA ALA A 336 3.95 15.44 -30.54
C ALA A 336 5.25 15.53 -31.35
N SER A 337 6.31 16.14 -30.78
CA SER A 337 7.58 16.32 -31.48
C SER A 337 8.21 14.98 -31.85
N THR A 338 8.88 14.92 -33.00
CA THR A 338 9.70 13.77 -33.42
C THR A 338 11.20 14.02 -33.25
N ALA A 339 11.59 15.18 -32.74
CA ALA A 339 12.99 15.53 -32.48
C ALA A 339 13.54 14.81 -31.24
N ASP A 340 14.85 14.55 -31.24
CA ASP A 340 15.55 14.21 -29.99
C ASP A 340 15.49 15.40 -29.03
N ASP A 341 15.69 15.16 -27.73
CA ASP A 341 15.56 16.14 -26.64
C ASP A 341 14.14 16.70 -26.41
N ALA A 342 13.12 16.23 -27.13
CA ALA A 342 11.75 16.64 -26.84
C ALA A 342 11.33 16.16 -25.44
N ALA A 343 10.85 17.10 -24.63
CA ALA A 343 10.46 16.83 -23.25
C ALA A 343 9.35 15.79 -23.15
N VAL A 344 9.50 14.84 -22.22
CA VAL A 344 8.42 13.96 -21.80
C VAL A 344 7.76 14.60 -20.58
N THR A 345 6.48 14.91 -20.70
CA THR A 345 5.70 15.68 -19.73
C THR A 345 4.47 14.91 -19.26
N GLN A 346 3.77 15.43 -18.25
CA GLN A 346 2.38 15.04 -17.99
C GLN A 346 1.41 15.98 -18.71
N TYR A 347 0.38 15.41 -19.33
CA TYR A 347 -0.68 16.18 -19.97
C TYR A 347 -2.04 15.50 -19.81
N THR A 348 -3.11 16.28 -19.88
CA THR A 348 -4.48 15.75 -19.90
C THR A 348 -4.61 14.66 -20.96
N CYS A 349 -5.05 13.47 -20.54
CA CYS A 349 -5.22 12.34 -21.42
C CYS A 349 -6.21 12.66 -22.54
N ASN A 350 -5.77 12.59 -23.79
CA ASN A 350 -6.56 12.91 -24.98
C ASN A 350 -6.57 11.77 -26.02
N GLY A 351 -5.81 10.70 -25.78
CA GLY A 351 -5.75 9.52 -26.63
C GLY A 351 -4.86 9.67 -27.88
N ALA A 352 -4.14 10.79 -28.02
CA ALA A 352 -3.23 11.02 -29.12
C ALA A 352 -2.01 10.08 -29.08
N ALA A 353 -1.34 9.91 -30.23
CA ALA A 353 -0.28 8.90 -30.39
C ALA A 353 1.01 9.24 -29.61
N ASP A 354 1.22 10.51 -29.27
CA ASP A 354 2.27 11.03 -28.39
C ASP A 354 2.03 10.77 -26.89
N GLN A 355 0.85 10.23 -26.55
CA GLN A 355 0.51 9.71 -25.21
C GLN A 355 0.40 8.17 -25.18
N GLN A 356 0.82 7.51 -26.25
CA GLN A 356 0.81 6.05 -26.36
C GLN A 356 2.25 5.55 -26.44
N PHE A 357 2.56 4.54 -25.62
CA PHE A 357 3.90 3.98 -25.53
C PHE A 357 3.85 2.47 -25.72
N THR A 358 4.62 1.97 -26.68
CA THR A 358 4.87 0.54 -26.86
C THR A 358 5.95 0.12 -25.86
N LEU A 359 5.69 -0.96 -25.12
CA LEU A 359 6.68 -1.56 -24.24
C LEU A 359 7.50 -2.58 -25.03
N ASN A 360 8.74 -2.23 -25.36
CA ASN A 360 9.67 -3.13 -26.01
C ASN A 360 10.49 -3.88 -24.95
N PRO A 361 10.38 -5.22 -24.84
CA PRO A 361 11.13 -5.99 -23.84
C PRO A 361 12.65 -5.88 -24.03
N VAL A 362 13.38 -5.74 -22.93
CA VAL A 362 14.84 -5.66 -22.89
C VAL A 362 15.40 -6.86 -22.14
N THR A 363 16.10 -7.75 -22.84
CA THR A 363 16.70 -8.96 -22.24
C THR A 363 18.17 -8.79 -21.84
N ALA A 364 18.80 -7.66 -22.21
CA ALA A 364 20.24 -7.41 -22.02
C ALA A 364 20.71 -7.48 -20.56
N LEU A 365 19.80 -7.32 -19.59
CA LEU A 365 20.10 -7.37 -18.15
C LEU A 365 19.63 -8.67 -17.47
N GLY A 366 19.11 -9.63 -18.24
CA GLY A 366 18.64 -10.92 -17.71
C GLY A 366 17.38 -10.84 -16.85
N ASN A 367 16.59 -9.78 -16.99
CA ASN A 367 15.35 -9.56 -16.24
C ASN A 367 14.16 -9.43 -17.22
N SER A 368 13.02 -10.05 -16.90
CA SER A 368 11.83 -10.06 -17.77
C SER A 368 10.93 -8.83 -17.64
N GLN A 369 11.22 -7.94 -16.69
CA GLN A 369 10.44 -6.74 -16.36
C GLN A 369 11.10 -5.46 -16.86
N ASP A 370 12.19 -5.58 -17.63
CA ASP A 370 12.92 -4.46 -18.20
C ASP A 370 12.37 -4.14 -19.59
N TYR A 371 12.05 -2.87 -19.83
CA TYR A 371 11.47 -2.41 -21.10
C TYR A 371 12.08 -1.08 -21.54
N GLN A 372 12.11 -0.87 -22.85
CA GLN A 372 12.11 0.46 -23.45
C GLN A 372 10.66 0.92 -23.62
N LEU A 373 10.32 2.13 -23.17
CA LEU A 373 9.02 2.76 -23.44
C LEU A 373 9.15 3.58 -24.72
N VAL A 374 8.53 3.13 -25.81
CA VAL A 374 8.68 3.73 -27.15
C VAL A 374 7.44 4.51 -27.52
N ALA A 375 7.56 5.83 -27.69
CA ALA A 375 6.45 6.68 -28.10
C ALA A 375 5.95 6.28 -29.50
N VAL A 376 4.65 6.03 -29.63
CA VAL A 376 4.05 5.47 -30.85
C VAL A 376 4.14 6.43 -32.04
N HIS A 377 4.08 7.74 -31.82
CA HIS A 377 4.12 8.73 -32.89
C HIS A 377 5.51 8.96 -33.49
N SER A 378 6.58 8.83 -32.68
CA SER A 378 7.95 9.16 -33.08
C SER A 378 8.86 7.93 -33.24
N GLY A 379 8.50 6.79 -32.63
CA GLY A 379 9.37 5.62 -32.54
C GLY A 379 10.57 5.80 -31.61
N LYS A 380 10.56 6.83 -30.75
CA LYS A 380 11.67 7.18 -29.84
C LYS A 380 11.40 6.74 -28.41
N CYS A 381 12.47 6.52 -27.67
CA CYS A 381 12.43 5.95 -26.33
C CYS A 381 12.36 7.05 -25.26
N VAL A 382 11.58 6.81 -24.21
CA VAL A 382 11.64 7.58 -22.96
C VAL A 382 13.03 7.37 -22.34
N ASP A 383 13.78 8.44 -22.19
CA ASP A 383 15.22 8.44 -21.93
C ASP A 383 15.56 9.41 -20.78
N VAL A 384 16.49 9.01 -19.91
CA VAL A 384 17.10 9.91 -18.93
C VAL A 384 18.22 10.71 -19.60
N SER A 385 18.04 12.02 -19.69
CA SER A 385 18.98 12.94 -20.35
C SER A 385 20.43 12.79 -19.87
N ASN A 386 21.36 12.93 -20.82
CA ASN A 386 22.81 12.85 -20.60
C ASN A 386 23.31 11.53 -19.98
N VAL A 387 22.54 10.43 -20.07
CA VAL A 387 22.86 9.15 -19.41
C VAL A 387 23.10 9.33 -17.90
N SER A 388 22.40 10.31 -17.31
CA SER A 388 22.66 10.74 -15.94
C SER A 388 22.26 9.69 -14.90
N THR A 389 23.01 9.61 -13.82
CA THR A 389 22.64 8.87 -12.61
C THR A 389 22.23 9.79 -11.46
N THR A 390 22.27 11.11 -11.67
CA THR A 390 21.92 12.11 -10.67
C THR A 390 20.42 12.34 -10.61
N ALA A 391 19.89 12.49 -9.40
CA ALA A 391 18.48 12.87 -9.21
C ALA A 391 18.16 14.20 -9.90
N ARG A 392 16.90 14.36 -10.31
CA ARG A 392 16.36 15.52 -11.04
C ARG A 392 16.86 15.65 -12.49
N ALA A 393 17.59 14.68 -13.01
CA ALA A 393 17.86 14.61 -14.43
C ALA A 393 16.54 14.49 -15.19
N GLN A 394 16.37 15.32 -16.21
CA GLN A 394 15.11 15.44 -16.94
C GLN A 394 14.89 14.24 -17.85
N ILE A 395 13.62 13.89 -18.04
CA ILE A 395 13.18 12.85 -18.96
C ILE A 395 12.79 13.50 -20.28
N HIS A 396 13.30 12.93 -21.36
CA HIS A 396 13.03 13.34 -22.72
C HIS A 396 12.79 12.10 -23.60
N GLN A 397 12.46 12.31 -24.87
CA GLN A 397 12.59 11.23 -25.84
C GLN A 397 13.94 11.31 -26.54
N TRP A 398 14.51 10.15 -26.85
CA TRP A 398 15.71 10.02 -27.66
C TRP A 398 15.59 8.82 -28.59
N THR A 399 16.31 8.86 -29.71
CA THR A 399 16.45 7.70 -30.61
C THR A 399 16.80 6.44 -29.81
N CYS A 400 16.00 5.39 -29.95
CA CYS A 400 16.19 4.17 -29.17
C CYS A 400 17.56 3.53 -29.44
N ASP A 401 18.32 3.27 -28.39
CA ASP A 401 19.57 2.53 -28.46
C ASP A 401 19.26 1.07 -28.89
N PRO A 402 20.08 0.50 -29.80
CA PRO A 402 19.91 -0.88 -30.22
C PRO A 402 20.24 -1.85 -29.08
N ALA A 403 19.70 -3.08 -29.14
CA ALA A 403 19.89 -4.09 -28.11
C ALA A 403 21.38 -4.34 -27.73
N SER A 404 22.30 -4.19 -28.68
CA SER A 404 23.75 -4.33 -28.45
C SER A 404 24.36 -3.25 -27.56
N ALA A 405 23.73 -2.07 -27.45
CA ALA A 405 24.17 -0.96 -26.61
C ALA A 405 23.55 -0.98 -25.20
N LEU A 406 22.43 -1.67 -25.01
CA LEU A 406 21.65 -1.65 -23.75
C LEU A 406 22.36 -2.31 -22.55
N ALA A 407 23.42 -3.10 -22.78
CA ALA A 407 24.23 -3.62 -21.69
C ALA A 407 25.06 -2.53 -20.98
N THR A 408 25.39 -1.45 -21.69
CA THR A 408 26.25 -0.36 -21.19
C THR A 408 25.51 0.98 -21.07
N LYS A 409 24.58 1.27 -21.97
CA LYS A 409 23.70 2.46 -21.92
C LYS A 409 22.31 2.05 -21.43
N LYS A 410 22.07 2.25 -20.14
CA LYS A 410 20.85 1.75 -19.47
C LYS A 410 19.81 2.84 -19.21
N ASN A 411 20.06 4.07 -19.65
CA ASN A 411 19.23 5.24 -19.38
C ASN A 411 17.88 5.22 -20.13
N GLN A 412 17.69 4.28 -21.06
CA GLN A 412 16.43 4.01 -21.75
C GLN A 412 15.72 2.74 -21.24
N ILE A 413 16.28 2.07 -20.25
CA ILE A 413 15.73 0.82 -19.71
C ILE A 413 14.99 1.13 -18.42
N TRP A 414 13.69 0.85 -18.43
CA TRP A 414 12.80 1.02 -17.29
C TRP A 414 12.32 -0.34 -16.81
N ARG A 415 12.64 -0.67 -15.55
CA ARG A 415 12.05 -1.83 -14.88
C ARG A 415 10.68 -1.46 -14.35
N LEU A 416 9.66 -2.17 -14.82
CA LEU A 416 8.28 -1.94 -14.40
C LEU A 416 7.93 -2.88 -13.24
N LEU A 417 8.02 -2.37 -12.01
CA LEU A 417 7.74 -3.15 -10.81
C LEU A 417 6.26 -3.56 -10.75
N GLY A 418 5.99 -4.86 -10.64
CA GLY A 418 4.61 -5.36 -10.62
C GLY A 418 4.00 -5.67 -11.99
N LYS A 419 4.76 -5.52 -13.08
CA LYS A 419 4.42 -6.15 -14.37
C LYS A 419 5.11 -7.52 -14.44
N SER A 420 4.36 -8.58 -14.73
CA SER A 420 4.89 -9.97 -14.83
C SER A 420 5.00 -10.44 -16.26
#